data_AF-A0A1F3WVU2-F1
#
_entry.id   AF-A0A1F3WVU2-F1
#
_cell.length_a   1.000
_cell.length_b   1.000
_cell.length_c   1.000
_cell.angle_alpha   90.00
_cell.angle_beta   90.00
_cell.angle_gamma   90.00
#
_symmetry.space_group_name_H-M   'P 1'
#
loop_
_entity.id
_entity.type
_entity.pdbx_description
1 polymer ?
#
loop_
_entity_poly.entity_id
_entity_poly.type
_entity_poly.pdbx_seq_one_letter_code
_entity_poly.pdbx_strand_id
1 'polypeptide(L)'
;MISSDFSDQEKASIGEIISTWNVAHEDLSFISETRQETSNLNTSDLNVYRDNTLGIYKSYSWFDELSSFALGVTQFYATRRNAGMDSEYLEILHADIILNYKDYNFDANDKAYSGYDLYSVILHEMGHFLGLKHTRHVEDVMSPYLDTGELKHTLSANDVNLLNNLYTKTISSLSKKAVSGSNSAVDYDEEVIRGIIELMPCGCQKARFEITKKPIF
;
A
#
# COMPACT_ATOMS: atom_id res chain seq x y z
N MET A 1 -1.67 -10.93 4.19
CA MET A 1 -1.85 -12.24 3.51
C MET A 1 -1.30 -12.14 2.10
N ILE A 2 -0.75 -13.22 1.55
CA ILE A 2 -0.30 -13.27 0.15
C ILE A 2 -1.22 -14.23 -0.60
N SER A 3 -1.74 -13.85 -1.76
CA SER A 3 -2.58 -14.75 -2.54
C SER A 3 -1.84 -16.02 -2.97
N SER A 4 -2.55 -17.14 -3.00
CA SER A 4 -1.98 -18.48 -3.17
C SER A 4 -1.35 -18.72 -4.55
N ASP A 5 -1.68 -17.90 -5.54
CA ASP A 5 -1.21 -17.96 -6.93
C ASP A 5 0.12 -17.22 -7.18
N PHE A 6 0.69 -16.61 -6.14
CA PHE A 6 2.12 -16.32 -6.13
C PHE A 6 2.92 -17.62 -6.01
N SER A 7 3.98 -17.75 -6.81
CA SER A 7 4.97 -18.80 -6.68
C SER A 7 5.78 -18.67 -5.39
N ASP A 8 6.46 -19.73 -4.98
CA ASP A 8 7.31 -19.72 -3.78
C ASP A 8 8.42 -18.67 -3.85
N GLN A 9 8.99 -18.44 -5.04
CA GLN A 9 10.00 -17.41 -5.27
C GLN A 9 9.42 -16.01 -5.09
N GLU A 10 8.24 -15.72 -5.65
CA GLU A 10 7.59 -14.41 -5.49
C GLU A 10 7.20 -14.18 -4.01
N LYS A 11 6.70 -15.22 -3.32
CA LYS A 11 6.42 -15.17 -1.87
C LYS A 11 7.70 -14.95 -1.04
N ALA A 12 8.84 -15.46 -1.50
CA ALA A 12 10.14 -15.18 -0.88
C ALA A 12 10.49 -13.69 -1.01
N SER A 13 10.44 -13.14 -2.22
CA SER A 13 10.69 -11.73 -2.51
C SER A 13 9.74 -10.79 -1.76
N ILE A 14 8.45 -11.13 -1.65
CA ILE A 14 7.49 -10.36 -0.82
C ILE A 14 7.92 -10.35 0.66
N GLY A 15 8.44 -11.47 1.17
CA GLY A 15 8.96 -11.53 2.54
C GLY A 15 10.18 -10.62 2.75
N GLU A 16 11.06 -10.53 1.76
CA GLU A 16 12.21 -9.60 1.77
C GLU A 16 11.72 -8.15 1.74
N ILE A 17 10.72 -7.82 0.91
CA ILE A 17 10.10 -6.49 0.85
C ILE A 17 9.51 -6.09 2.21
N ILE A 18 8.80 -7.00 2.87
CA ILE A 18 8.26 -6.78 4.22
C ILE A 18 9.40 -6.48 5.20
N SER A 19 10.49 -7.24 5.15
CA SER A 19 11.66 -7.01 6.00
C SER A 19 12.29 -5.64 5.72
N THR A 20 12.48 -5.28 4.43
CA THR A 20 13.01 -3.98 4.00
C THR A 20 12.24 -2.81 4.60
N TRP A 21 10.90 -2.85 4.59
CA TRP A 21 10.09 -1.82 5.22
C TRP A 21 10.10 -1.87 6.75
N ASN A 22 10.11 -3.05 7.36
CA ASN A 22 10.15 -3.21 8.81
C ASN A 22 11.46 -2.69 9.43
N VAL A 23 12.59 -2.81 8.73
CA VAL A 23 13.90 -2.31 9.22
C VAL A 23 14.15 -0.85 8.86
N ALA A 24 13.30 -0.24 8.03
CA ALA A 24 13.44 1.16 7.61
C ALA A 24 13.08 2.17 8.71
N HIS A 25 12.37 1.74 9.75
CA HIS A 25 12.08 2.54 10.93
C HIS A 25 12.79 1.95 12.15
N GLU A 26 13.47 2.78 12.94
CA GLU A 26 14.32 2.29 14.03
C GLU A 26 13.52 1.59 15.14
N ASP A 27 12.34 2.13 15.46
CA ASP A 27 11.53 1.66 16.61
C ASP A 27 10.32 0.79 16.27
N LEU A 28 9.92 0.69 15.00
CA LEU A 28 8.64 0.10 14.60
C LEU A 28 8.82 -0.99 13.56
N SER A 29 8.16 -2.12 13.80
CA SER A 29 7.87 -3.11 12.76
C SER A 29 6.39 -3.00 12.40
N PHE A 30 6.10 -2.86 11.11
CA PHE A 30 4.77 -2.53 10.62
C PHE A 30 3.96 -3.76 10.24
N ILE A 31 4.62 -4.74 9.60
CA ILE A 31 3.96 -5.88 8.96
C ILE A 31 4.52 -7.16 9.58
N SER A 32 3.64 -8.11 9.89
CA SER A 32 4.08 -9.42 10.37
C SER A 32 4.88 -10.15 9.30
N GLU A 33 6.05 -10.66 9.66
CA GLU A 33 6.85 -11.53 8.78
C GLU A 33 6.25 -12.94 8.64
N THR A 34 5.18 -13.24 9.38
CA THR A 34 4.48 -14.52 9.23
C THR A 34 3.76 -14.56 7.88
N ARG A 35 4.26 -15.39 6.97
CA ARG A 35 3.65 -15.62 5.66
C ARG A 35 2.43 -16.52 5.79
N GLN A 36 1.27 -15.91 5.64
CA GLN A 36 0.00 -16.60 5.55
C GLN A 36 -0.61 -16.38 4.16
N GLU A 37 -1.27 -17.42 3.65
CA GLU A 37 -1.85 -17.43 2.32
C GLU A 37 -3.36 -17.19 2.35
N THR A 38 -3.85 -16.46 1.34
CA THR A 38 -5.27 -16.30 1.07
C THR A 38 -5.61 -16.76 -0.34
N SER A 39 -6.88 -17.08 -0.61
CA SER A 39 -7.32 -17.37 -1.98
C SER A 39 -7.28 -16.10 -2.82
N ASN A 40 -6.93 -16.23 -4.11
CA ASN A 40 -7.05 -15.09 -5.02
C ASN A 40 -8.53 -14.83 -5.34
N LEU A 41 -8.96 -13.58 -5.16
CA LEU A 41 -10.33 -13.12 -5.45
C LEU A 41 -10.57 -12.94 -6.95
N ASN A 42 -9.53 -12.60 -7.71
CA ASN A 42 -9.51 -12.40 -9.17
C ASN A 42 -10.83 -11.88 -9.77
N THR A 43 -11.24 -10.69 -9.34
CA THR A 43 -12.49 -10.03 -9.71
C THR A 43 -12.21 -8.63 -10.22
N SER A 44 -13.10 -8.11 -11.07
CA SER A 44 -13.07 -6.73 -11.57
C SER A 44 -13.86 -5.75 -10.70
N ASP A 45 -14.33 -6.18 -9.52
CA ASP A 45 -14.97 -5.32 -8.52
C ASP A 45 -14.03 -5.08 -7.33
N LEU A 46 -13.51 -3.86 -7.24
CA LEU A 46 -12.58 -3.44 -6.19
C LEU A 46 -13.21 -3.48 -4.79
N ASN A 47 -14.54 -3.44 -4.65
CA ASN A 47 -15.18 -3.47 -3.34
C ASN A 47 -15.10 -4.85 -2.68
N VAL A 48 -14.92 -5.92 -3.47
CA VAL A 48 -14.79 -7.29 -2.96
C VAL A 48 -13.51 -7.47 -2.14
N TYR A 49 -12.48 -6.67 -2.43
CA TYR A 49 -11.22 -6.66 -1.69
C TYR A 49 -11.35 -6.01 -0.31
N ARG A 50 -12.40 -5.20 -0.07
CA ARG A 50 -12.73 -4.71 1.26
C ARG A 50 -13.34 -5.82 2.10
N ASP A 51 -12.50 -6.74 2.55
CA ASP A 51 -12.86 -7.86 3.40
C ASP A 51 -12.17 -7.73 4.79
N ASN A 52 -11.93 -8.84 5.48
CA ASN A 52 -11.22 -8.87 6.76
C ASN A 52 -9.72 -9.24 6.58
N THR A 53 -9.22 -9.17 5.36
CA THR A 53 -7.90 -9.65 4.95
C THR A 53 -7.10 -8.52 4.31
N LEU A 54 -6.10 -8.01 5.01
CA LEU A 54 -5.07 -7.19 4.37
C LEU A 54 -4.22 -8.08 3.43
N GLY A 55 -4.32 -7.88 2.12
CA GLY A 55 -3.79 -8.82 1.14
C GLY A 55 -2.94 -8.23 0.02
N ILE A 56 -2.17 -9.12 -0.61
CA ILE A 56 -1.45 -8.85 -1.87
C ILE A 56 -1.96 -9.84 -2.92
N TYR A 57 -2.48 -9.31 -4.03
CA TYR A 57 -3.22 -10.06 -5.03
C TYR A 57 -2.69 -9.84 -6.44
N LYS A 58 -2.66 -10.89 -7.24
CA LYS A 58 -2.60 -10.77 -8.71
C LYS A 58 -4.02 -10.58 -9.23
N SER A 59 -4.25 -9.61 -10.10
CA SER A 59 -5.52 -9.50 -10.81
C SER A 59 -5.33 -9.83 -12.28
N TYR A 60 -6.04 -10.86 -12.74
CA TYR A 60 -6.17 -11.20 -14.16
C TYR A 60 -7.43 -10.59 -14.78
N SER A 61 -8.24 -9.90 -13.96
CA SER A 61 -9.46 -9.19 -14.33
C SER A 61 -9.39 -7.77 -13.80
N TRP A 62 -8.85 -6.86 -14.60
CA TRP A 62 -8.66 -5.46 -14.19
C TRP A 62 -9.99 -4.69 -14.04
N PHE A 63 -9.92 -3.60 -13.27
CA PHE A 63 -11.07 -2.84 -12.78
C PHE A 63 -11.41 -1.67 -13.71
N ASP A 64 -12.69 -1.50 -14.05
CA ASP A 64 -13.15 -0.43 -14.95
C ASP A 64 -12.96 0.98 -14.34
N GLU A 65 -12.95 1.10 -13.01
CA GLU A 65 -12.76 2.39 -12.33
C GLU A 65 -11.29 2.85 -12.25
N LEU A 66 -10.36 1.93 -12.57
CA LEU A 66 -8.92 2.17 -12.58
C LEU A 66 -8.38 2.37 -13.99
N SER A 67 -7.18 2.93 -14.07
CA SER A 67 -6.43 3.04 -15.31
C SER A 67 -5.97 1.65 -15.76
N SER A 68 -6.24 1.26 -17.01
CA SER A 68 -5.66 0.04 -17.59
C SER A 68 -4.13 0.10 -17.71
N PHE A 69 -3.56 1.30 -17.63
CA PHE A 69 -2.11 1.51 -17.62
C PHE A 69 -1.47 1.37 -16.23
N ALA A 70 -2.25 1.14 -15.17
CA ALA A 70 -1.69 0.95 -13.84
C ALA A 70 -0.97 -0.40 -13.76
N LEU A 71 0.26 -0.39 -13.22
CA LEU A 71 1.04 -1.60 -12.94
C LEU A 71 0.53 -2.30 -11.68
N GLY A 72 0.24 -1.49 -10.68
CA GLY A 72 -0.27 -1.90 -9.38
C GLY A 72 -1.17 -0.81 -8.81
N VAL A 73 -1.92 -1.19 -7.79
CA VAL A 73 -2.74 -0.28 -7.01
C VAL A 73 -2.70 -0.67 -5.56
N THR A 74 -2.65 0.35 -4.70
CA THR A 74 -2.98 0.22 -3.29
C THR A 74 -4.33 0.86 -3.03
N GLN A 75 -5.30 0.05 -2.62
CA GLN A 75 -6.56 0.54 -2.08
C GLN A 75 -6.45 0.55 -0.56
N PHE A 76 -6.96 1.61 0.09
CA PHE A 76 -7.09 1.64 1.54
C PHE A 76 -8.40 2.27 1.98
N TYR A 77 -8.82 1.91 3.19
CA TYR A 77 -9.93 2.51 3.92
C TYR A 77 -9.41 3.02 5.24
N ALA A 78 -9.68 4.28 5.55
CA ALA A 78 -9.17 4.93 6.75
C ALA A 78 -10.21 5.83 7.40
N THR A 79 -10.08 6.03 8.71
CA THR A 79 -10.83 7.04 9.46
C THR A 79 -9.95 8.23 9.76
N ARG A 80 -10.49 9.43 9.58
CA ARG A 80 -9.77 10.66 9.91
C ARG A 80 -9.80 10.89 11.43
N ARG A 81 -8.63 10.98 12.04
CA ARG A 81 -8.46 11.24 13.47
C ARG A 81 -7.98 12.67 13.69
N ASN A 82 -8.41 13.27 14.80
CA ASN A 82 -7.98 14.61 15.21
C ASN A 82 -8.21 15.70 14.15
N ALA A 83 -9.33 15.60 13.41
CA ALA A 83 -9.62 16.51 12.30
C ALA A 83 -9.55 17.99 12.71
N GLY A 84 -8.81 18.79 11.93
CA GLY A 84 -8.63 20.22 12.18
C GLY A 84 -7.56 20.57 13.22
N MET A 85 -6.81 19.59 13.73
CA MET A 85 -5.71 19.79 14.68
C MET A 85 -4.34 19.47 14.06
N ASP A 86 -3.24 19.99 14.63
CA ASP A 86 -1.88 19.67 14.17
C ASP A 86 -1.56 18.16 14.25
N SER A 87 -2.25 17.47 15.17
CA SER A 87 -2.16 16.04 15.42
C SER A 87 -3.10 15.21 14.53
N GLU A 88 -3.66 15.80 13.47
CA GLU A 88 -4.51 15.11 12.49
C GLU A 88 -3.75 14.02 11.74
N TYR A 89 -4.37 12.84 11.62
CA TYR A 89 -3.85 11.71 10.84
C TYR A 89 -5.00 10.85 10.29
N LEU A 90 -4.68 10.00 9.30
CA LEU A 90 -5.57 8.95 8.84
C LEU A 90 -5.16 7.64 9.52
N GLU A 91 -6.12 7.00 10.19
CA GLU A 91 -5.95 5.66 10.73
C GLU A 91 -6.44 4.64 9.71
N ILE A 92 -5.54 3.86 9.14
CA ILE A 92 -5.86 2.81 8.16
C ILE A 92 -6.60 1.68 8.89
N LEU A 93 -7.80 1.36 8.41
CA LEU A 93 -8.63 0.26 8.87
C LEU A 93 -8.43 -0.99 8.01
N HIS A 94 -8.23 -0.79 6.71
CA HIS A 94 -8.07 -1.85 5.72
C HIS A 94 -7.21 -1.35 4.55
N ALA A 95 -6.42 -2.22 3.95
CA ALA A 95 -5.65 -1.94 2.75
C ALA A 95 -5.30 -3.21 1.99
N ASP A 96 -5.20 -3.11 0.67
CA ASP A 96 -4.78 -4.19 -0.23
C ASP A 96 -3.87 -3.66 -1.32
N ILE A 97 -2.95 -4.53 -1.75
CA ILE A 97 -2.11 -4.34 -2.93
C ILE A 97 -2.63 -5.27 -4.03
N ILE A 98 -2.90 -4.72 -5.21
CA ILE A 98 -3.42 -5.50 -6.34
C ILE A 98 -2.58 -5.19 -7.59
N LEU A 99 -2.02 -6.24 -8.20
CA LEU A 99 -1.10 -6.15 -9.33
C LEU A 99 -1.81 -6.46 -10.65
N ASN A 100 -1.56 -5.67 -11.69
CA ASN A 100 -2.23 -5.81 -12.98
C ASN A 100 -1.60 -6.91 -13.85
N TYR A 101 -1.91 -8.16 -13.55
CA TYR A 101 -1.54 -9.31 -14.38
C TYR A 101 -2.45 -9.52 -15.59
N LYS A 102 -3.50 -8.70 -15.77
CA LYS A 102 -4.33 -8.71 -16.98
C LYS A 102 -3.56 -8.13 -18.17
N ASP A 103 -2.94 -6.97 -17.97
CA ASP A 103 -2.32 -6.19 -19.04
C ASP A 103 -0.78 -6.25 -19.02
N TYR A 104 -0.18 -6.67 -17.90
CA TYR A 104 1.28 -6.70 -17.73
C TYR A 104 1.81 -8.06 -17.33
N ASN A 105 3.01 -8.36 -17.83
CA ASN A 105 3.86 -9.43 -17.33
C ASN A 105 4.93 -8.81 -16.42
N PHE A 106 5.11 -9.41 -15.25
CA PHE A 106 6.13 -9.01 -14.30
C PHE A 106 7.29 -10.00 -14.30
N ASP A 107 8.50 -9.46 -14.35
CA ASP A 107 9.72 -10.23 -14.22
C ASP A 107 10.00 -10.45 -12.73
N ALA A 108 9.96 -11.71 -12.28
CA ALA A 108 10.22 -12.10 -10.89
C ALA A 108 11.69 -12.47 -10.62
N ASN A 109 12.54 -12.35 -11.64
CA ASN A 109 13.99 -12.50 -11.51
C ASN A 109 14.61 -11.11 -11.69
N ASP A 110 15.71 -10.81 -10.99
CA ASP A 110 16.48 -9.54 -11.03
C ASP A 110 17.14 -9.23 -12.40
N LYS A 111 16.50 -9.67 -13.49
CA LYS A 111 16.92 -9.56 -14.88
C LYS A 111 15.75 -9.04 -15.70
N ALA A 112 15.40 -7.78 -15.50
CA ALA A 112 14.38 -7.09 -16.28
C ALA A 112 14.96 -6.69 -17.64
N TYR A 113 14.80 -7.55 -18.66
CA TYR A 113 15.19 -7.21 -20.04
C TYR A 113 14.02 -6.75 -20.91
N SER A 114 12.77 -7.00 -20.50
CA SER A 114 11.58 -6.62 -21.28
C SER A 114 10.30 -6.38 -20.48
N GLY A 115 10.22 -6.79 -19.21
CA GLY A 115 9.05 -6.57 -18.35
C GLY A 115 9.27 -5.52 -17.28
N TYR A 116 8.23 -5.33 -16.46
CA TYR A 116 8.33 -4.56 -15.21
C TYR A 116 8.83 -5.48 -14.09
N ASP A 117 9.73 -4.97 -13.27
CA ASP A 117 10.27 -5.72 -12.15
C ASP A 117 9.24 -5.87 -11.02
N LEU A 118 8.86 -7.11 -10.71
CA LEU A 118 7.82 -7.41 -9.73
C LEU A 118 8.18 -6.86 -8.34
N TYR A 119 9.45 -7.00 -7.95
CA TYR A 119 9.93 -6.58 -6.64
C TYR A 119 9.74 -5.06 -6.47
N SER A 120 10.14 -4.29 -7.47
CA SER A 120 10.04 -2.82 -7.49
C SER A 120 8.59 -2.35 -7.38
N VAL A 121 7.68 -2.99 -8.12
CA VAL A 121 6.24 -2.67 -8.06
C VAL A 121 5.68 -2.96 -6.67
N ILE A 122 5.94 -4.14 -6.11
CA ILE A 122 5.42 -4.50 -4.78
C ILE A 122 6.06 -3.64 -3.69
N LEU A 123 7.36 -3.34 -3.77
CA LEU A 123 8.05 -2.48 -2.81
C LEU A 123 7.41 -1.08 -2.78
N HIS A 124 7.09 -0.53 -3.95
CA HIS A 124 6.37 0.73 -4.12
C HIS A 124 4.97 0.70 -3.50
N GLU A 125 4.13 -0.27 -3.90
CA GLU A 125 2.76 -0.39 -3.39
C GLU A 125 2.75 -0.64 -1.88
N MET A 126 3.74 -1.36 -1.35
CA MET A 126 3.87 -1.54 0.10
C MET A 126 4.14 -0.22 0.84
N GLY A 127 4.82 0.74 0.22
CA GLY A 127 4.95 2.07 0.80
C GLY A 127 3.59 2.79 0.92
N HIS A 128 2.72 2.68 -0.09
CA HIS A 128 1.34 3.18 -0.01
C HIS A 128 0.51 2.43 1.02
N PHE A 129 0.68 1.12 1.12
CA PHE A 129 0.06 0.28 2.15
C PHE A 129 0.43 0.77 3.56
N LEU A 130 1.66 1.28 3.74
CA LEU A 130 2.14 1.92 4.97
C LEU A 130 1.77 3.41 5.09
N GLY A 131 0.99 3.96 4.16
CA GLY A 131 0.49 5.33 4.19
C GLY A 131 1.41 6.38 3.56
N LEU A 132 2.52 5.98 2.92
CA LEU A 132 3.34 6.91 2.15
C LEU A 132 2.61 7.39 0.90
N LYS A 133 3.01 8.56 0.41
CA LYS A 133 2.50 9.16 -0.83
C LYS A 133 3.62 9.18 -1.86
N HIS A 134 3.23 9.37 -3.12
CA HIS A 134 4.20 9.58 -4.18
C HIS A 134 5.16 10.74 -3.85
N THR A 135 6.42 10.58 -4.24
CA THR A 135 7.43 11.63 -4.17
C THR A 135 7.68 12.22 -5.56
N ARG A 136 8.45 13.30 -5.61
CA ARG A 136 8.89 13.91 -6.90
C ARG A 136 10.31 13.50 -7.27
N HIS A 137 10.95 12.71 -6.42
CA HIS A 137 12.33 12.25 -6.57
C HIS A 137 12.28 10.97 -7.40
N VAL A 138 12.87 11.03 -8.58
CA VAL A 138 12.79 9.95 -9.56
C VAL A 138 13.54 8.70 -9.10
N GLU A 139 14.53 8.89 -8.23
CA GLU A 139 15.34 7.85 -7.60
C GLU A 139 14.60 7.10 -6.49
N ASP A 140 13.56 7.68 -5.92
CA ASP A 140 12.83 7.08 -4.81
C ASP A 140 12.06 5.84 -5.26
N VAL A 141 11.87 4.91 -4.33
CA VAL A 141 10.91 3.82 -4.50
C VAL A 141 9.51 4.39 -4.65
N MET A 142 9.17 5.43 -3.90
CA MET A 142 7.87 6.09 -3.96
C MET A 142 7.70 7.08 -5.12
N SER A 143 8.58 7.09 -6.13
CA SER A 143 8.34 7.81 -7.38
C SER A 143 7.05 7.30 -8.05
N PRO A 144 6.17 8.15 -8.61
CA PRO A 144 4.88 7.75 -9.20
C PRO A 144 5.02 6.97 -10.52
N TYR A 145 6.25 6.56 -10.87
CA TYR A 145 6.54 5.87 -12.11
C TYR A 145 7.64 4.83 -11.94
N LEU A 146 7.52 3.82 -12.78
CA LEU A 146 8.52 2.77 -12.98
C LEU A 146 8.56 2.45 -14.46
N ASP A 147 9.73 2.55 -15.09
CA ASP A 147 9.92 2.13 -16.47
C ASP A 147 10.26 0.64 -16.56
N THR A 148 10.06 0.05 -17.74
CA THR A 148 10.55 -1.31 -18.03
C THR A 148 12.06 -1.39 -17.87
N GLY A 149 12.57 -2.47 -17.26
CA GLY A 149 13.99 -2.63 -17.01
C GLY A 149 14.54 -1.82 -15.82
N GLU A 150 13.75 -0.95 -15.20
CA GLU A 150 14.15 -0.23 -13.99
C GLU A 150 14.05 -1.12 -12.75
N LEU A 151 15.10 -1.10 -11.91
CA LEU A 151 15.16 -1.83 -10.66
C LEU A 151 15.21 -0.84 -9.48
N LYS A 152 14.16 -0.80 -8.68
CA LYS A 152 14.02 -0.01 -7.45
C LYS A 152 13.98 -0.93 -6.23
N HIS A 153 15.04 -1.72 -6.01
CA HIS A 153 15.10 -2.71 -4.92
C HIS A 153 15.55 -2.14 -3.57
N THR A 154 16.00 -0.89 -3.54
CA THR A 154 16.55 -0.25 -2.34
C THR A 154 15.79 1.03 -2.03
N LEU A 155 15.31 1.17 -0.78
CA LEU A 155 14.72 2.41 -0.31
C LEU A 155 15.75 3.54 -0.36
N SER A 156 15.34 4.69 -0.91
CA SER A 156 16.17 5.89 -0.83
C SER A 156 16.21 6.44 0.60
N ALA A 157 17.17 7.32 0.87
CA ALA A 157 17.17 8.07 2.14
C ALA A 157 15.90 8.91 2.31
N ASN A 158 15.28 9.39 1.21
CA ASN A 158 14.05 10.15 1.27
C ASN A 158 12.85 9.27 1.64
N ASP A 159 12.75 8.06 1.09
CA ASP A 159 11.70 7.09 1.45
C ASP A 159 11.73 6.79 2.96
N VAL A 160 12.92 6.51 3.49
CA VAL A 160 13.16 6.26 4.91
C VAL A 160 12.78 7.48 5.76
N ASN A 161 13.19 8.69 5.36
CA ASN A 161 12.85 9.91 6.09
C ASN A 161 11.34 10.19 6.11
N LEU A 162 10.65 9.96 5.00
CA LEU A 162 9.19 10.13 4.92
C LEU A 162 8.45 9.14 5.82
N LEU A 163 8.90 7.88 5.87
CA LEU A 163 8.37 6.87 6.78
C LEU A 163 8.55 7.28 8.24
N ASN A 164 9.78 7.63 8.64
CA ASN A 164 10.06 8.05 10.01
C ASN A 164 9.26 9.29 10.42
N ASN A 165 9.12 10.28 9.54
CA ASN A 165 8.31 11.47 9.80
C ASN A 165 6.82 11.15 9.97
N LEU A 166 6.27 10.25 9.14
CA LEU A 166 4.87 9.83 9.21
C LEU A 166 4.55 9.20 10.57
N TYR A 167 5.39 8.28 11.03
CA TYR A 167 5.12 7.51 12.25
C TYR A 167 5.58 8.21 13.53
N THR A 168 6.64 9.02 13.50
CA THR A 168 7.03 9.87 14.64
C THR A 168 5.93 10.90 14.97
N LYS A 169 5.33 11.51 13.93
CA LYS A 169 4.19 12.42 14.10
C LYS A 169 2.98 11.71 14.71
N THR A 170 2.73 10.47 14.28
CA THR A 170 1.60 9.65 14.74
C THR A 170 1.80 9.15 16.18
N ILE A 171 2.98 8.67 16.56
CA ILE A 171 3.27 8.33 17.96
C ILE A 171 3.13 9.56 18.86
N SER A 172 3.58 10.72 18.39
CA SER A 172 3.43 11.99 19.12
C SER A 172 1.96 12.42 19.28
N SER A 173 1.08 12.09 18.33
CA SER A 173 -0.36 12.35 18.44
C SER A 173 -1.08 11.35 19.34
N LEU A 174 -0.71 10.06 19.26
CA LEU A 174 -1.27 8.99 20.09
C LEU A 174 -0.86 9.11 21.56
N SER A 175 0.40 9.44 21.85
CA SER A 175 0.90 9.65 23.22
C SER A 175 0.21 10.83 23.92
N LYS A 176 -0.12 11.91 23.20
CA LYS A 176 -0.96 13.01 23.73
C LYS A 176 -2.38 12.55 24.09
N LYS A 177 -2.93 11.56 23.37
CA LYS A 177 -4.24 10.96 23.65
C LYS A 177 -4.19 9.98 24.83
N ALA A 178 -3.11 9.22 25.01
CA ALA A 178 -2.94 8.31 26.15
C ALA A 178 -2.90 9.03 27.52
N VAL A 179 -2.45 10.29 27.54
CA VAL A 179 -2.51 11.16 28.73
C VAL A 179 -3.94 11.67 29.01
N SER A 180 -4.82 11.63 28.01
CA SER A 180 -6.24 11.98 28.09
C SER A 180 -7.09 10.70 28.04
N GLY A 181 -7.08 9.92 29.13
CA GLY A 181 -7.85 8.69 29.25
C GLY A 181 -9.31 8.87 28.83
N SER A 182 -9.71 8.18 27.76
CA SER A 182 -11.11 7.94 27.45
C SER A 182 -11.23 6.63 26.67
N ASN A 183 -11.91 5.66 27.29
CA ASN A 183 -12.46 4.49 26.61
C ASN A 183 -13.31 5.00 25.43
N SER A 184 -12.76 4.91 24.22
CA SER A 184 -13.53 5.18 23.02
C SER A 184 -14.21 3.86 22.64
N ALA A 185 -15.48 3.73 23.03
CA ALA A 185 -16.36 2.77 22.38
C ALA A 185 -16.28 2.99 20.87
N VAL A 186 -16.21 1.90 20.10
CA VAL A 186 -16.21 1.94 18.64
C VAL A 186 -17.47 2.68 18.19
N ASP A 187 -17.31 3.88 17.63
CA ASP A 187 -18.40 4.67 17.09
C ASP A 187 -18.70 4.17 15.67
N TYR A 188 -19.88 3.58 15.50
CA TYR A 188 -20.30 2.94 14.26
C TYR A 188 -20.73 3.94 13.16
N ASP A 189 -20.72 5.24 13.44
CA ASP A 189 -21.04 6.34 12.50
C ASP A 189 -19.80 7.04 11.89
N GLU A 190 -18.59 6.50 12.09
CA GLU A 190 -17.37 7.14 11.60
C GLU A 190 -17.28 7.19 10.06
N GLU A 191 -17.01 8.39 9.54
CA GLU A 191 -16.77 8.64 8.13
C GLU A 191 -15.52 7.87 7.65
N VAL A 192 -15.70 6.98 6.67
CA VAL A 192 -14.62 6.18 6.11
C VAL A 192 -14.15 6.80 4.80
N ILE A 193 -12.86 7.10 4.73
CA ILE A 193 -12.20 7.57 3.52
C ILE A 193 -11.69 6.36 2.76
N ARG A 194 -12.09 6.22 1.50
CA ARG A 194 -11.52 5.27 0.54
C ARG A 194 -10.43 6.00 -0.25
N GLY A 195 -9.21 5.49 -0.20
CA GLY A 195 -8.10 5.95 -1.02
C GLY A 195 -7.68 4.90 -2.03
N ILE A 196 -7.31 5.36 -3.21
CA ILE A 196 -6.76 4.53 -4.30
C ILE A 196 -5.53 5.26 -4.84
N ILE A 197 -4.40 4.58 -4.85
CA ILE A 197 -3.14 5.11 -5.40
C ILE A 197 -2.61 4.11 -6.42
N GLU A 198 -2.37 4.59 -7.65
CA GLU A 198 -1.96 3.77 -8.79
C GLU A 198 -0.49 4.06 -9.15
N LEU A 199 0.33 3.01 -9.30
CA LEU A 199 1.65 3.12 -9.94
C LEU A 199 1.51 3.01 -11.46
N MET A 200 2.13 3.94 -12.18
CA MET A 200 1.94 4.12 -13.62
C MET A 200 3.26 4.13 -14.40
N PRO A 201 3.37 3.55 -15.60
CA PRO A 201 4.58 3.63 -16.42
C PRO A 201 4.97 5.05 -16.87
N CYS A 202 3.97 5.90 -17.10
CA CYS A 202 4.11 7.24 -17.67
C CYS A 202 4.58 8.32 -16.70
N GLY A 203 4.59 8.05 -15.38
CA GLY A 203 4.68 9.08 -14.33
C GLY A 203 3.55 10.10 -14.30
N CYS A 204 2.48 9.83 -15.04
CA CYS A 204 1.24 10.56 -14.95
C CYS A 204 0.50 10.14 -13.67
N GLN A 205 0.79 10.88 -12.58
CA GLN A 205 0.23 10.66 -11.25
C GLN A 205 -1.30 10.56 -11.31
N LYS A 206 -1.85 9.45 -10.81
CA LYS A 206 -3.27 9.31 -10.47
C LYS A 206 -3.38 8.86 -9.03
N ALA A 207 -3.88 9.75 -8.17
CA ALA A 207 -4.32 9.41 -6.83
C ALA A 207 -5.76 9.87 -6.69
N ARG A 208 -6.64 8.98 -6.23
CA ARG A 208 -8.06 9.28 -6.02
C ARG A 208 -8.40 9.08 -4.54
N PHE A 209 -9.08 10.06 -3.96
CA PHE A 209 -9.61 9.98 -2.61
C PHE A 209 -11.12 10.22 -2.67
N GLU A 210 -11.88 9.28 -2.13
CA GLU A 210 -13.33 9.32 -2.06
C GLU A 210 -13.75 9.25 -0.59
N ILE A 211 -14.67 10.12 -0.19
CA ILE A 211 -15.25 10.07 1.15
C ILE A 211 -16.50 9.21 1.06
N THR A 212 -16.51 8.07 1.77
CA THR A 212 -17.66 7.18 1.87
C THR A 212 -18.28 7.30 3.27
N LYS A 213 -19.45 7.94 3.37
CA LYS A 213 -20.28 7.87 4.57
C LYS A 213 -20.99 6.51 4.58
N LYS A 214 -20.82 5.73 5.65
CA LYS A 214 -21.42 4.38 5.77
C LYS A 214 -22.97 4.46 5.71
N PRO A 215 -23.69 3.37 5.34
CA PRO A 215 -23.38 1.98 5.66
C PRO A 215 -23.04 1.15 4.44
N ILE A 216 -22.02 0.29 4.56
CA ILE A 216 -21.81 -0.81 3.64
C ILE A 216 -21.64 -2.04 4.55
N PHE A 217 -22.52 -3.02 4.26
CA PHE A 217 -23.04 -4.13 5.06
C PHE A 217 -22.06 -4.85 5.99
#